data_AF-A0A850S9I5-F1
#
_entry.id   AF-A0A850S9I5-F1
#
_cell.length_a   1.000
_cell.length_b   1.000
_cell.length_c   1.000
_cell.angle_alpha   90.00
_cell.angle_beta   90.00
_cell.angle_gamma   90.00
#
_symmetry.space_group_name_H-M   'P 1'
#
loop_
_entity.id
_entity.type
_entity.pdbx_description
1 polymer ?
#
loop_
_entity_poly.entity_id
_entity_poly.type
_entity_poly.pdbx_seq_one_letter_code
_entity_poly.pdbx_strand_id
1 'polypeptide(L)' 'MECPACGRQVQDRYCKYHEQAFSSLKAHHEAWVRAYGSITWQEFLERLHEMKETGQWVREVIKVELKK' A
#
# COMPACT_ATOMS: atom_id res chain seq x y z
N MET A 1 -17.95 8.17 -1.59
CA MET A 1 -17.50 6.76 -1.60
C MET A 1 -16.92 6.42 -0.23
N GLU A 2 -16.60 5.16 0.04
CA GLU A 2 -16.02 4.71 1.31
C GLU A 2 -14.61 4.16 1.12
N CYS A 3 -13.75 4.39 2.11
CA CYS A 3 -12.38 3.91 2.08
C CYS A 3 -12.41 2.38 2.18
N PRO A 4 -11.89 1.64 1.19
CA PRO A 4 -11.97 0.17 1.18
C PRO A 4 -11.17 -0.47 2.31
N ALA A 5 -10.28 0.29 2.96
CA ALA A 5 -9.46 -0.18 4.08
C ALA A 5 -10.12 0.00 5.46
N CYS A 6 -11.02 0.99 5.63
CA CYS A 6 -11.61 1.29 6.95
C CYS A 6 -13.06 1.79 6.95
N GLY A 7 -13.72 1.87 5.80
CA GLY A 7 -15.13 2.29 5.66
C GLY A 7 -15.40 3.78 5.86
N ARG A 8 -14.39 4.62 6.13
CA ARG A 8 -14.58 6.08 6.28
C ARG A 8 -15.08 6.73 5.00
N GLN A 9 -15.97 7.71 5.10
CA GLN A 9 -16.40 8.50 3.94
C GLN A 9 -15.24 9.30 3.35
N VAL A 10 -15.11 9.20 2.03
CA VAL A 10 -14.01 9.77 1.26
C VAL A 10 -14.53 10.32 -0.06
N GLN A 11 -13.85 11.37 -0.54
CA GLN A 11 -14.11 11.96 -1.85
C GLN A 11 -13.44 11.14 -2.97
N ASP A 12 -12.27 10.56 -2.67
CA ASP A 12 -11.49 9.70 -3.57
C ASP A 12 -11.41 8.26 -3.03
N ARG A 13 -10.47 7.45 -3.53
CA ARG A 13 -10.27 6.03 -3.24
C ARG A 13 -9.98 5.72 -1.78
N TYR A 14 -9.14 6.50 -1.12
CA TYR A 14 -8.69 6.23 0.25
C TYR A 14 -8.98 7.42 1.17
N CYS A 15 -9.03 7.17 2.49
CA CYS A 15 -9.09 8.26 3.46
C CYS A 15 -7.71 8.90 3.61
N LYS A 16 -7.62 10.13 4.14
CA LYS A 16 -6.35 10.87 4.27
C LYS A 16 -5.18 10.03 4.81
N TYR A 17 -5.44 9.14 5.76
CA TYR A 17 -4.41 8.26 6.36
C TYR A 17 -3.99 7.12 5.42
N HIS A 18 -4.96 6.46 4.78
CA HIS A 18 -4.69 5.37 3.83
C HIS A 18 -4.15 5.91 2.50
N GLU A 19 -4.50 7.13 2.11
CA GLU A 19 -3.93 7.83 0.96
C GLU A 19 -2.45 8.15 1.21
N GLN A 20 -2.11 8.67 2.40
CA GLN A 20 -0.71 8.88 2.78
C GLN A 20 0.08 7.57 2.82
N ALA A 21 -0.51 6.49 3.34
CA ALA A 21 0.10 5.17 3.33
C ALA A 21 0.31 4.63 1.90
N PHE A 22 -0.67 4.79 1.02
CA PHE A 22 -0.59 4.39 -0.39
C PHE A 22 0.45 5.20 -1.16
N SER A 23 0.53 6.51 -0.94
CA SER A 23 1.56 7.37 -1.54
C SER A 23 2.96 6.93 -1.10
N SER A 24 3.13 6.65 0.20
CA SER A 24 4.39 6.12 0.74
C SER A 24 4.75 4.77 0.09
N LEU A 25 3.79 3.85 -0.09
CA LEU A 25 4.01 2.57 -0.77
C LEU A 25 4.53 2.76 -2.19
N LYS A 26 3.93 3.67 -2.97
CA LYS A 26 4.40 3.95 -4.34
C LYS A 26 5.84 4.46 -4.37
N ALA A 27 6.16 5.42 -3.49
CA ALA A 27 7.51 5.97 -3.41
C ALA A 27 8.55 4.89 -3.03
N HIS A 28 8.20 3.98 -2.10
CA HIS A 28 9.07 2.87 -1.74
C HIS A 28 9.18 1.83 -2.85
N HIS A 29 8.09 1.54 -3.58
CA HIS A 29 8.14 0.62 -4.72
C HIS A 29 9.10 1.12 -5.79
N GLU A 30 9.09 2.41 -6.12
CA GLU A 30 10.07 2.98 -7.05
C GLU A 30 11.52 2.78 -6.58
N ALA A 31 11.78 2.95 -5.28
CA ALA A 31 13.11 2.70 -4.71
C ALA A 31 13.50 1.22 -4.82
N TRP A 32 12.55 0.31 -4.57
CA TRP A 32 12.75 -1.13 -4.70
C TRP A 32 12.96 -1.56 -6.16
N VAL A 33 12.23 -0.99 -7.11
CA VAL A 33 12.44 -1.22 -8.56
C VAL A 33 13.86 -0.84 -8.95
N ARG A 34 14.37 0.31 -8.48
CA ARG A 34 15.75 0.73 -8.76
C ARG A 34 16.78 -0.18 -8.11
N ALA A 35 16.52 -0.68 -6.90
CA ALA A 35 17.46 -1.53 -6.16
C ALA A 35 17.50 -2.98 -6.68
N TYR A 36 16.35 -3.55 -7.02
CA TYR A 36 16.22 -4.93 -7.52
C TYR A 36 16.36 -5.02 -9.05
N GLY A 37 16.36 -3.91 -9.77
CA GLY A 37 16.38 -3.84 -11.23
C GLY A 37 15.01 -4.09 -11.86
N SER A 38 14.26 -5.06 -11.35
CA SER A 38 12.88 -5.34 -11.72
C SER A 38 12.14 -6.03 -10.58
N ILE A 39 11.09 -5.40 -10.07
CA ILE A 39 10.16 -6.02 -9.11
C ILE A 39 8.75 -5.59 -9.45
N THR A 40 7.83 -6.54 -9.51
CA THR A 40 6.42 -6.23 -9.78
C THR A 40 5.78 -5.55 -8.57
N TRP A 41 4.70 -4.81 -8.80
CA TRP A 41 3.93 -4.21 -7.70
C TRP A 41 3.45 -5.28 -6.71
N GLN A 42 2.97 -6.42 -7.21
CA GLN A 42 2.51 -7.53 -6.40
C GLN A 42 3.64 -8.13 -5.55
N GLU A 43 4.79 -8.46 -6.14
CA GLU A 43 5.92 -9.00 -5.38
C GLU A 43 6.42 -8.05 -4.29
N PHE A 44 6.45 -6.75 -4.59
CA PHE A 44 6.79 -5.73 -3.59
C PHE A 44 5.80 -5.76 -2.42
N LEU A 45 4.49 -5.80 -2.69
CA LEU A 45 3.47 -5.82 -1.66
C LEU A 45 3.49 -7.12 -0.84
N GLU A 46 3.71 -8.28 -1.47
CA GLU A 46 3.83 -9.57 -0.78
C GLU A 46 5.00 -9.57 0.20
N ARG A 47 6.19 -9.15 -0.25
CA ARG A 47 7.36 -9.03 0.63
C ARG A 47 7.13 -8.06 1.77
N LEU A 48 6.50 -6.91 1.51
CA LEU A 48 6.19 -5.93 2.55
C LEU A 48 5.09 -6.40 3.52
N HIS A 49 4.22 -7.31 3.07
CA HIS A 49 3.20 -7.93 3.91
C HIS A 49 3.80 -8.86 4.95
N GLU A 50 4.86 -9.58 4.59
CA GLU A 50 5.59 -10.49 5.49
C GLU A 50 6.41 -9.75 6.56
N MET A 51 6.76 -8.48 6.32
CA MET A 51 7.52 -7.67 7.27
C MET A 51 6.67 -7.30 8.51
N LYS A 52 7.16 -7.69 9.69
CA LYS A 52 6.51 -7.42 10.97
C LYS A 52 6.52 -5.94 11.38
N GLU A 53 7.40 -5.15 10.78
CA GLU A 53 7.60 -3.72 11.06
C GLU A 53 6.68 -2.80 10.25
N THR A 54 5.93 -3.36 9.29
CA THR A 54 4.99 -2.59 8.47
C THR A 54 3.84 -2.05 9.31
N GLY A 55 3.70 -0.72 9.34
CA GLY A 55 2.65 -0.03 10.08
C GLY A 55 1.24 -0.47 9.67
N GLN A 56 0.30 -0.40 10.62
CA GLN A 56 -1.07 -0.90 10.43
C GLN A 56 -1.76 -0.31 9.18
N TRP A 57 -1.70 1.00 9.00
CA TRP A 57 -2.30 1.69 7.84
C TRP A 57 -1.75 1.15 6.51
N VAL A 58 -0.43 0.91 6.44
CA VAL A 58 0.23 0.37 5.25
C VAL A 58 -0.22 -1.06 4.98
N ARG A 59 -0.31 -1.90 6.04
CA ARG A 59 -0.82 -3.27 5.90
C ARG A 59 -2.25 -3.34 5.39
N GLU A 60 -3.11 -2.43 5.84
CA GLU A 60 -4.49 -2.37 5.37
C GLU A 60 -4.56 -1.98 3.89
N VAL A 61 -3.74 -1.01 3.44
CA VAL A 61 -3.62 -0.69 2.01
C VAL A 61 -3.11 -1.88 1.21
N ILE A 62 -2.07 -2.58 1.68
CA ILE A 62 -1.52 -3.79 1.04
C ILE A 62 -2.61 -4.84 0.86
N LYS A 63 -3.40 -5.12 1.89
CA LYS A 63 -4.51 -6.09 1.81
C LYS A 63 -5.57 -5.68 0.78
N VAL A 64 -5.83 -4.38 0.61
CA VAL A 64 -6.76 -3.89 -0.42
C VAL A 64 -6.15 -4.04 -1.82
N GLU A 65 -4.87 -3.73 -2.00
CA GLU A 65 -4.20 -3.80 -3.30
C GLU A 65 -3.94 -5.25 -3.76
N LEU A 66 -3.66 -6.18 -2.85
CA LEU A 66 -3.47 -7.61 -3.17
C LEU A 66 -4.80 -8.35 -3.46
N LYS A 67 -5.94 -7.80 -3.07
CA LYS A 67 -7.27 -8.39 -3.31
C LYS A 67 -7.90 -7.93 -4.64
N LYS A 68 -7.19 -7.12 -5.41
CA LYS A 68 -7.67 -6.47 -6.63
C LYS A 68 -7.35 -7.32 -7.86
#